data_AF-A0A928KDJ3-F1
#
_entry.id   AF-A0A928KDJ3-F1
#
_cell.length_a   1.000
_cell.length_b   1.000
_cell.length_c   1.000
_cell.angle_alpha   90.00
_cell.angle_beta   90.00
_cell.angle_gamma   90.00
#
_symmetry.space_group_name_H-M   'P 1'
#
loop_
_entity.id
_entity.type
_entity.pdbx_description
1 polymer ?
#
loop_
_entity_poly.entity_id
_entity_poly.type
_entity_poly.pdbx_seq_one_letter_code
_entity_poly.pdbx_strand_id
1 'polypeptide(L)'
;MQFDAVYTMRVETDKDAFLRQVLIHLAKQSKTPVDVVDAEFGAVRELRKEVILCEAFVEGSCTASVGYDRQEPYTDYETYKERVGDSYITRQRAVIKYRTVTDWQPFQTSYSGKAVCVAHNDPDEINLNTSDIARAIATARTESMEQVGEAQVHDYGYACVIRDCESEVEHRTAIPGDRSKDVRYNSRHEVLSLSCHILPYYEVDYTYNGQRYTAGAYACGEIFIQTDAPQNEVDVNTVVEQETSHMKAAQSRNWWVYSLALIGAGVVCFALDFPWLWPLVILLLLRAKKSTEHYHKEYQALSDKLSANVAESKKAALQSALARHGFAPFEGSSEEDGDIPQVEGAKPLNPITGRVTLCWVLTILLAIVSLFKTYSVYQGYVHSASRVSVEVVDMVSSYDPDASPYINGCYYVELHYQIETDTLGVEYMDFKVHVEDDDGNELGTVRSTLSYMELEEDGETTITSMLKENQPEKNEFFTKLYNADFEDLSFTIEIGSIKFEDGEYYNNEDYDKFN
;
A
#
# COMPACT_ATOMS: atom_id res chain seq x y z
N MET A 1 37.12 45.31 -15.45
CA MET A 1 36.52 45.41 -14.11
C MET A 1 37.65 45.35 -13.09
N GLN A 2 37.53 45.98 -11.93
CA GLN A 2 38.52 45.90 -10.85
C GLN A 2 37.81 45.52 -9.56
N PHE A 3 38.51 44.84 -8.65
CA PHE A 3 38.02 44.58 -7.31
C PHE A 3 38.04 45.87 -6.49
N ASP A 4 37.03 46.07 -5.64
CA ASP A 4 36.98 47.15 -4.66
C ASP A 4 38.03 46.95 -3.55
N ALA A 5 38.29 45.68 -3.21
CA ALA A 5 39.28 45.27 -2.23
C ALA A 5 39.83 43.88 -2.55
N VAL A 6 41.10 43.66 -2.20
CA VAL A 6 41.75 42.34 -2.23
C VAL A 6 42.22 42.01 -0.82
N TYR A 7 41.74 40.88 -0.30
CA TYR A 7 42.06 40.37 1.03
C TYR A 7 42.91 39.11 0.89
N THR A 8 44.07 39.09 1.54
CA THR A 8 44.89 37.88 1.67
C THR A 8 44.63 37.26 3.04
N MET A 9 44.25 35.99 3.06
CA MET A 9 44.09 35.23 4.30
C MET A 9 45.40 34.57 4.71
N ARG A 10 45.72 34.68 6.00
CA ARG A 10 46.82 33.93 6.62
C ARG A 10 46.40 32.48 6.84
N VAL A 11 47.40 31.61 6.91
CA VAL A 11 47.21 30.19 7.27
C VAL A 11 46.85 30.13 8.75
N GLU A 12 45.72 29.51 9.07
CA GLU A 12 45.24 29.31 10.45
C GLU A 12 45.39 27.86 10.91
N THR A 13 45.40 26.94 9.96
CA THR A 13 45.58 25.50 10.18
C THR A 13 46.95 25.09 9.67
N ASP A 14 47.75 24.40 10.48
CA ASP A 14 49.03 23.85 10.03
C ASP A 14 48.86 22.57 9.19
N LYS A 15 49.94 22.17 8.50
CA LYS A 15 49.90 21.03 7.57
C LYS A 15 49.62 19.69 8.25
N ASP A 16 50.07 19.52 9.50
CA ASP A 16 49.88 18.28 10.26
C ASP A 16 48.43 18.16 10.73
N ALA A 17 47.84 19.28 11.20
CA ALA A 17 46.42 19.36 11.51
C ALA A 17 45.54 19.07 10.29
N PHE A 18 45.89 19.59 9.11
CA PHE A 18 45.20 19.27 7.86
C PHE A 18 45.30 17.78 7.51
N LEU A 19 46.50 17.19 7.53
CA LEU A 19 46.68 15.78 7.22
C LEU A 19 45.91 14.88 8.21
N ARG A 20 45.90 15.24 9.51
CA ARG A 20 45.05 14.58 10.51
C ARG A 20 43.57 14.60 10.10
N GLN A 21 43.06 15.76 9.69
CA GLN A 21 41.65 15.90 9.28
C GLN A 21 41.35 15.10 8.00
N VAL A 22 42.28 15.02 7.04
CA VAL A 22 42.14 14.16 5.85
C VAL A 22 41.99 12.70 6.26
N LEU A 23 42.84 12.19 7.16
CA LEU A 23 42.76 10.80 7.63
C LEU A 23 41.44 10.51 8.33
N ILE A 24 40.98 11.43 9.20
CA ILE A 24 39.69 11.30 9.89
C ILE A 24 38.55 11.32 8.88
N HIS A 25 38.57 12.22 7.91
CA HIS A 25 37.54 12.33 6.90
C HIS A 25 37.45 11.05 6.06
N LEU A 26 38.59 10.52 5.60
CA LEU A 26 38.65 9.26 4.86
C LEU A 26 38.12 8.09 5.68
N ALA A 27 38.44 8.00 6.97
CA ALA A 27 37.90 6.96 7.86
C ALA A 27 36.38 7.11 8.10
N LYS A 28 35.86 8.34 8.11
CA LYS A 28 34.42 8.59 8.29
C LYS A 28 33.59 8.26 7.06
N GLN A 29 34.14 8.36 5.85
CA GLN A 29 33.34 8.08 4.66
C GLN A 29 32.91 6.61 4.62
N SER A 30 31.61 6.32 4.56
CA SER A 30 31.10 4.94 4.57
C SER A 30 31.61 4.11 3.39
N LYS A 31 31.82 4.77 2.25
CA LYS A 31 32.22 4.14 0.98
C LYS A 31 33.73 3.96 0.82
N THR A 32 34.57 4.39 1.74
CA THR A 32 36.02 4.16 1.61
C THR A 32 36.42 2.79 2.14
N PRO A 33 37.49 2.16 1.61
CA PRO A 33 38.11 0.99 2.20
C PRO A 33 38.58 1.23 3.63
N VAL A 34 38.67 0.16 4.43
CA VAL A 34 39.09 0.25 5.85
C VAL A 34 40.52 0.75 6.01
N ASP A 35 41.39 0.30 5.11
CA ASP A 35 42.84 0.53 5.08
C ASP A 35 43.23 1.75 4.23
N VAL A 36 42.27 2.55 3.76
CA VAL A 36 42.58 3.75 2.93
C VAL A 36 43.47 4.74 3.68
N VAL A 37 43.36 4.81 5.01
CA VAL A 37 44.17 5.67 5.87
C VAL A 37 45.63 5.19 5.96
N ASP A 38 45.92 3.97 5.51
CA ASP A 38 47.27 3.42 5.41
C ASP A 38 47.93 3.69 4.05
N ALA A 39 47.24 4.38 3.14
CA ALA A 39 47.76 4.79 1.84
C ALA A 39 49.07 5.60 1.93
N GLU A 40 49.80 5.66 0.82
CA GLU A 40 51.03 6.46 0.73
C GLU A 40 50.69 7.92 0.46
N PHE A 41 50.66 8.75 1.50
CA PHE A 41 50.46 10.20 1.39
C PHE A 41 51.74 10.93 1.00
N GLY A 42 51.64 11.80 -0.01
CA GLY A 42 52.70 12.70 -0.41
C GLY A 42 52.85 13.90 0.53
N ALA A 43 53.74 14.83 0.16
CA ALA A 43 53.90 16.07 0.91
C ALA A 43 52.72 17.01 0.70
N VAL A 44 52.24 17.64 1.78
CA VAL A 44 51.17 18.66 1.72
C VAL A 44 51.68 19.90 0.99
N ARG A 45 51.07 20.18 -0.16
CA ARG A 45 51.32 21.35 -1.01
C ARG A 45 50.45 22.51 -0.52
N GLU A 46 51.04 23.70 -0.44
CA GLU A 46 50.31 24.93 -0.16
C GLU A 46 50.11 25.70 -1.46
N LEU A 47 48.85 25.97 -1.77
CA LEU A 47 48.40 26.72 -2.93
C LEU A 47 47.69 27.99 -2.44
N ARG A 48 47.53 28.95 -3.35
CA ARG A 48 46.72 30.15 -3.12
C ARG A 48 45.59 30.15 -4.14
N LYS A 49 44.36 30.25 -3.66
CA LYS A 49 43.15 30.25 -4.48
C LYS A 49 42.51 31.63 -4.40
N GLU A 50 42.24 32.24 -5.54
CA GLU A 50 41.54 33.51 -5.61
C GLU A 50 40.03 33.28 -5.70
N VAL A 51 39.28 33.91 -4.80
CA VAL A 51 37.83 33.78 -4.72
C VAL A 51 37.20 35.16 -4.82
N ILE A 52 36.21 35.31 -5.69
CA ILE A 52 35.37 36.49 -5.78
C ILE A 52 34.26 36.39 -4.74
N LEU A 53 34.09 37.42 -3.92
CA LEU A 53 32.89 37.66 -3.12
C LEU A 53 32.16 38.85 -3.76
N CYS A 54 30.91 38.63 -4.17
CA CYS A 54 30.10 39.64 -4.84
C CYS A 54 28.82 39.89 -4.06
N GLU A 55 28.54 41.14 -3.69
CA GLU A 55 27.20 41.60 -3.32
C GLU A 55 26.55 42.23 -4.54
N ALA A 56 25.40 41.71 -4.95
CA ALA A 56 24.61 42.28 -6.04
C ALA A 56 23.17 42.54 -5.60
N PHE A 57 22.61 43.64 -6.09
CA PHE A 57 21.17 43.83 -6.13
C PHE A 57 20.65 43.25 -7.45
N VAL A 58 19.76 42.29 -7.36
CA VAL A 58 19.13 41.64 -8.52
C VAL A 58 17.67 42.05 -8.55
N GLU A 59 17.20 42.47 -9.73
CA GLU A 59 15.78 42.68 -10.01
C GLU A 59 15.41 41.96 -11.31
N GLY A 60 14.20 41.41 -11.36
CA GLY A 60 13.80 40.63 -12.51
C GLY A 60 12.32 40.32 -12.54
N SER A 61 11.96 39.53 -13.54
CA SER A 61 10.61 39.03 -13.72
C SER A 61 10.65 37.52 -13.94
N CYS A 62 9.74 36.82 -13.27
CA CYS A 62 9.50 35.40 -13.46
C CYS A 62 8.17 35.23 -14.19
N THR A 63 8.18 34.44 -15.26
CA THR A 63 6.97 33.96 -15.93
C THR A 63 6.90 32.45 -15.80
N ALA A 64 5.74 31.93 -15.42
CA ALA A 64 5.49 30.49 -15.30
C ALA A 64 4.05 30.15 -15.66
N SER A 65 3.76 28.88 -15.92
CA SER A 65 2.40 28.35 -15.83
C SER A 65 2.22 27.72 -14.46
N VAL A 66 1.28 28.26 -13.68
CA VAL A 66 0.94 27.76 -12.34
C VAL A 66 -0.29 26.88 -12.42
N GLY A 67 -0.20 25.70 -11.81
CA GLY A 67 -1.26 24.71 -11.76
C GLY A 67 -1.90 24.66 -10.38
N TYR A 68 -3.23 24.72 -10.33
CA TYR A 68 -4.02 24.43 -9.13
C TYR A 68 -4.71 23.09 -9.33
N ASP A 69 -4.42 22.13 -8.46
CA ASP A 69 -4.98 20.79 -8.54
C ASP A 69 -6.41 20.82 -7.99
N ARG A 70 -7.38 20.44 -8.84
CA ARG A 70 -8.77 20.18 -8.41
C ARG A 70 -9.14 18.73 -8.65
N GLN A 71 -10.06 18.23 -7.83
CA GLN A 71 -10.68 16.94 -8.07
C GLN A 71 -11.86 17.11 -9.04
N GLU A 72 -11.77 16.51 -10.22
CA GLU A 72 -12.85 16.50 -11.20
C GLU A 72 -13.60 15.16 -11.14
N PRO A 73 -14.91 15.16 -10.85
CA PRO A 73 -15.71 13.95 -10.96
C PRO A 73 -15.87 13.56 -12.43
N TYR A 74 -15.72 12.27 -12.74
CA TYR A 74 -16.06 11.70 -14.03
C TYR A 74 -16.89 10.44 -13.84
N THR A 75 -17.78 10.19 -14.79
CA THR A 75 -18.56 8.95 -14.82
C THR A 75 -17.68 7.85 -15.41
N ASP A 76 -17.44 6.83 -14.61
CA ASP A 76 -16.86 5.56 -15.03
C ASP A 76 -17.94 4.49 -14.98
N TYR A 77 -17.73 3.37 -15.66
CA TYR A 77 -18.67 2.26 -15.68
C TYR A 77 -18.05 1.05 -15.02
N GLU A 78 -18.53 0.74 -13.81
CA GLU A 78 -18.12 -0.47 -13.14
C GLU A 78 -19.06 -1.61 -13.51
N THR A 79 -18.44 -2.71 -13.89
CA THR A 79 -19.15 -3.94 -14.21
C THR A 79 -19.52 -4.63 -12.90
N TYR A 80 -20.81 -4.89 -12.70
CA TYR A 80 -21.32 -5.66 -11.56
C TYR A 80 -22.21 -6.78 -12.07
N LYS A 81 -22.31 -7.86 -11.29
CA LYS A 81 -23.23 -8.95 -11.58
C LYS A 81 -24.51 -8.73 -10.79
N GLU A 82 -25.63 -8.65 -11.50
CA GLU A 82 -26.96 -8.57 -10.91
C GLU A 82 -27.65 -9.92 -11.08
N ARG A 83 -28.26 -10.43 -10.02
CA ARG A 83 -29.08 -11.64 -10.10
C ARG A 83 -30.46 -11.25 -10.61
N VAL A 84 -30.88 -11.82 -11.74
CA VAL A 84 -32.21 -11.64 -12.31
C VAL A 84 -32.79 -13.02 -12.57
N GLY A 85 -33.75 -13.43 -11.73
CA GLY A 85 -34.16 -14.82 -11.66
C GLY A 85 -33.01 -15.70 -11.15
N ASP A 86 -32.76 -16.80 -11.85
CA ASP A 86 -31.71 -17.77 -11.51
C ASP A 86 -30.32 -17.44 -12.08
N SER A 87 -30.24 -16.43 -12.95
CA SER A 87 -29.02 -16.13 -13.69
C SER A 87 -28.36 -14.84 -13.22
N TYR A 88 -27.02 -14.83 -13.21
CA TYR A 88 -26.25 -13.61 -13.09
C TYR A 88 -26.08 -12.97 -14.46
N ILE A 89 -26.67 -11.80 -14.63
CA ILE A 89 -26.40 -10.96 -15.79
C ILE A 89 -25.36 -9.91 -15.43
N THR A 90 -24.40 -9.74 -16.32
CA THR A 90 -23.39 -8.69 -16.18
C THR A 90 -23.98 -7.38 -16.65
N ARG A 91 -24.09 -6.43 -15.72
CA ARG A 91 -24.57 -5.07 -15.98
C ARG A 91 -23.47 -4.07 -15.68
N GLN A 92 -23.58 -2.90 -16.28
CA GLN A 92 -22.72 -1.77 -15.98
C GLN A 92 -23.53 -0.76 -15.19
N ARG A 93 -22.97 -0.29 -14.08
CA ARG A 93 -23.52 0.87 -13.37
C ARG A 93 -22.55 2.04 -13.52
N ALA A 94 -23.12 3.22 -13.75
CA ALA A 94 -22.37 4.46 -13.69
C ALA A 94 -21.90 4.68 -12.24
N VAL A 95 -20.60 4.88 -12.05
CA VAL A 95 -20.00 5.29 -10.78
C VAL A 95 -19.28 6.62 -10.98
N ILE A 96 -19.33 7.49 -9.97
CA ILE A 96 -18.60 8.75 -10.00
C ILE A 96 -17.22 8.49 -9.37
N LYS A 97 -16.16 8.61 -10.17
CA LYS A 97 -14.77 8.60 -9.72
C LYS A 97 -14.20 10.01 -9.80
N TYR A 98 -13.13 10.26 -9.05
CA TYR A 98 -12.42 11.54 -9.07
C TYR A 98 -11.05 11.34 -9.72
N ARG A 99 -10.66 12.31 -10.53
CA ARG A 99 -9.29 12.43 -11.04
C ARG A 99 -8.76 13.81 -10.68
N THR A 100 -7.48 13.89 -10.35
CA THR A 100 -6.81 15.18 -10.20
C THR A 100 -6.62 15.79 -11.57
N VAL A 101 -7.20 16.97 -11.78
CA VAL A 101 -6.99 17.80 -12.96
C VAL A 101 -6.29 19.07 -12.50
N THR A 102 -5.20 19.42 -13.15
CA THR A 102 -4.46 20.65 -12.87
C THR A 102 -4.96 21.75 -13.81
N ASP A 103 -5.60 22.77 -13.24
CA ASP A 103 -6.02 23.95 -14.00
C ASP A 103 -4.82 24.91 -14.09
N TRP A 104 -4.28 25.06 -15.30
CA TRP A 104 -3.11 25.88 -15.56
C TRP A 104 -3.50 27.33 -15.83
N GLN A 105 -2.84 28.27 -15.16
CA GLN A 105 -3.00 29.70 -15.35
C GLN A 105 -1.63 30.34 -15.60
N PRO A 106 -1.54 31.34 -16.50
CA PRO A 106 -0.30 32.10 -16.65
C PRO A 106 -0.04 32.90 -15.36
N PHE A 107 1.18 32.84 -14.88
CA PHE A 107 1.65 33.58 -13.73
C PHE A 107 2.84 34.44 -14.13
N GLN A 108 2.80 35.70 -13.73
CA GLN A 108 3.90 36.62 -13.90
C GLN A 108 4.08 37.38 -12.59
N THR A 109 5.32 37.42 -12.11
CA THR A 109 5.69 38.21 -10.94
C THR A 109 7.00 38.92 -11.19
N SER A 110 7.20 40.04 -10.50
CA SER A 110 8.49 40.68 -10.37
C SER A 110 9.14 40.26 -9.05
N TYR A 111 10.46 40.16 -9.04
CA TYR A 111 11.24 39.95 -7.84
C TYR A 111 12.38 40.93 -7.78
N SER A 112 12.82 41.24 -6.57
CA SER A 112 14.07 41.94 -6.35
C SER A 112 14.64 41.60 -5.00
N GLY A 113 15.95 41.72 -4.85
CA GLY A 113 16.62 41.39 -3.62
C GLY A 113 18.12 41.58 -3.71
N LYS A 114 18.77 41.56 -2.56
CA LYS A 114 20.22 41.48 -2.47
C LYS A 114 20.66 40.04 -2.26
N ALA A 115 21.74 39.67 -2.93
CA ALA A 115 22.45 38.41 -2.70
C ALA A 115 23.94 38.68 -2.52
N VAL A 116 24.57 37.86 -1.69
CA VAL A 116 26.02 37.80 -1.51
C VAL A 116 26.44 36.38 -1.86
N CYS A 117 27.23 36.23 -2.91
CA CYS A 117 27.67 34.93 -3.41
C CYS A 117 29.20 34.90 -3.56
N VAL A 118 29.75 33.69 -3.63
CA VAL A 118 31.17 33.44 -3.82
C VAL A 118 31.41 32.55 -5.03
N ALA A 119 32.48 32.81 -5.77
CA ALA A 119 32.94 31.94 -6.85
C ALA A 119 34.46 32.00 -6.97
N HIS A 120 35.07 30.98 -7.59
CA HIS A 120 36.50 31.03 -7.93
C HIS A 120 36.78 32.09 -8.99
N ASN A 121 37.91 32.78 -8.84
CA ASN A 121 38.44 33.74 -9.81
C ASN A 121 39.34 33.06 -10.88
N ASP A 122 39.12 31.77 -11.16
CA ASP A 122 39.94 30.97 -12.07
C ASP A 122 39.02 30.03 -12.90
N PRO A 123 39.15 29.98 -14.23
CA PRO A 123 38.37 29.08 -15.09
C PRO A 123 38.72 27.60 -14.92
N ASP A 124 39.89 27.24 -14.40
CA ASP A 124 40.32 25.85 -14.24
C ASP A 124 39.75 25.21 -12.95
N GLU A 125 39.12 26.00 -12.08
CA GLU A 125 38.62 25.58 -10.75
C GLU A 125 37.09 25.44 -10.69
N ILE A 126 36.53 24.66 -11.62
CA ILE A 126 35.07 24.56 -11.83
C ILE A 126 34.35 23.69 -10.75
N ASN A 127 35.08 22.90 -9.97
CA ASN A 127 34.49 21.78 -9.19
C ASN A 127 34.46 21.98 -7.68
N LEU A 128 34.84 23.14 -7.16
CA LEU A 128 34.85 23.37 -5.71
C LEU A 128 33.48 23.85 -5.23
N ASN A 129 33.02 23.28 -4.12
CA ASN A 129 31.72 23.58 -3.54
C ASN A 129 31.71 25.00 -2.94
N THR A 130 30.93 25.91 -3.53
CA THR A 130 30.82 27.32 -3.09
C THR A 130 30.41 27.48 -1.64
N SER A 131 29.68 26.52 -1.07
CA SER A 131 29.32 26.54 0.35
C SER A 131 30.50 26.30 1.30
N ASP A 132 31.51 25.55 0.86
CA ASP A 132 32.75 25.32 1.63
C ASP A 132 33.59 26.60 1.64
N ILE A 133 33.65 27.29 0.50
CA ILE A 133 34.33 28.59 0.34
C ILE A 133 33.70 29.64 1.27
N ALA A 134 32.37 29.79 1.19
CA ALA A 134 31.63 30.75 1.98
C ALA A 134 31.85 30.50 3.48
N ARG A 135 31.88 29.23 3.90
CA ARG A 135 32.08 28.86 5.30
C ARG A 135 33.51 29.06 5.76
N ALA A 136 34.50 28.74 4.93
CA ALA A 136 35.90 29.07 5.21
C ALA A 136 36.10 30.57 5.43
N ILE A 137 35.51 31.42 4.57
CA ILE A 137 35.56 32.88 4.74
C ILE A 137 34.81 33.33 6.01
N ALA A 138 33.61 32.80 6.26
CA ALA A 138 32.76 33.23 7.38
C ALA A 138 33.30 32.81 8.75
N THR A 139 34.09 31.74 8.81
CA THR A 139 34.64 31.19 10.07
C THR A 139 36.12 31.52 10.26
N ALA A 140 36.79 32.10 9.27
CA ALA A 140 38.15 32.60 9.40
C ALA A 140 38.22 33.72 10.44
N ARG A 141 39.34 33.79 11.16
CA ARG A 141 39.56 34.82 12.18
C ARG A 141 39.80 36.16 11.50
N THR A 142 39.17 37.21 12.02
CA THR A 142 39.30 38.56 11.45
C THR A 142 40.75 39.04 11.42
N GLU A 143 41.57 38.69 12.43
CA GLU A 143 42.99 39.04 12.48
C GLU A 143 43.87 38.31 11.44
N SER A 144 43.35 37.25 10.82
CA SER A 144 44.03 36.54 9.73
C SER A 144 43.79 37.15 8.37
N MET A 145 42.84 38.09 8.26
CA MET A 145 42.46 38.75 7.03
C MET A 145 43.19 40.09 6.90
N GLU A 146 44.03 40.23 5.86
CA GLU A 146 44.74 41.47 5.58
C GLU A 146 44.33 42.03 4.22
N GLN A 147 43.96 43.31 4.15
CA GLN A 147 43.63 43.97 2.88
C GLN A 147 44.91 44.34 2.11
N VAL A 148 45.62 43.31 1.63
CA VAL A 148 46.88 43.41 0.90
C VAL A 148 46.83 42.42 -0.26
N GLY A 149 47.20 42.87 -1.45
CA GLY A 149 47.29 42.05 -2.65
C GLY A 149 46.86 42.79 -3.91
N GLU A 150 47.13 42.17 -5.06
CA GLU A 150 46.64 42.59 -6.37
C GLU A 150 46.05 41.36 -7.06
N ALA A 151 44.82 41.47 -7.57
CA ALA A 151 44.14 40.41 -8.31
C ALA A 151 43.38 41.03 -9.49
N GLN A 152 43.24 40.28 -10.57
CA GLN A 152 42.46 40.70 -11.74
C GLN A 152 41.14 39.94 -11.78
N VAL A 153 40.04 40.64 -12.02
CA VAL A 153 38.73 40.00 -12.15
C VAL A 153 38.73 39.13 -13.41
N HIS A 154 38.61 37.81 -13.25
CA HIS A 154 38.49 36.89 -14.37
C HIS A 154 37.04 36.84 -14.83
N ASP A 155 36.82 37.02 -16.14
CA ASP A 155 35.46 37.10 -16.73
C ASP A 155 34.60 35.88 -16.38
N TYR A 156 35.19 34.69 -16.37
CA TYR A 156 34.50 33.45 -16.00
C TYR A 156 34.02 33.45 -14.54
N GLY A 157 34.91 33.79 -13.58
CA GLY A 157 34.55 33.83 -12.16
C GLY A 157 33.49 34.89 -11.88
N TYR A 158 33.62 36.05 -12.53
CA TYR A 158 32.63 37.12 -12.46
C TYR A 158 31.25 36.67 -13.01
N ALA A 159 31.21 36.04 -14.18
CA ALA A 159 29.97 35.52 -14.73
C ALA A 159 29.33 34.45 -13.83
N CYS A 160 30.14 33.59 -13.20
CA CYS A 160 29.65 32.58 -12.26
C CYS A 160 29.04 33.22 -11.01
N VAL A 161 29.75 34.14 -10.34
CA VAL A 161 29.24 34.74 -9.09
C VAL A 161 27.98 35.57 -9.33
N ILE A 162 27.89 36.27 -10.47
CA ILE A 162 26.68 37.01 -10.87
C ILE A 162 25.50 36.06 -11.09
N ARG A 163 25.71 34.97 -11.83
CA ARG A 163 24.66 33.97 -12.06
C ARG A 163 24.18 33.36 -10.74
N ASP A 164 25.09 33.13 -9.80
CA ASP A 164 24.74 32.59 -8.49
C ASP A 164 23.95 33.62 -7.66
N CYS A 165 24.32 34.91 -7.71
CA CYS A 165 23.52 36.00 -7.11
C CYS A 165 22.11 36.07 -7.72
N GLU A 166 22.00 35.97 -9.05
CA GLU A 166 20.71 35.94 -9.75
C GLU A 166 19.87 34.74 -9.29
N SER A 167 20.45 33.54 -9.32
CA SER A 167 19.80 32.30 -8.91
C SER A 167 19.30 32.33 -7.46
N GLU A 168 20.10 32.89 -6.53
CA GLU A 168 19.72 33.01 -5.13
C GLU A 168 18.50 33.91 -4.92
N VAL A 169 18.40 35.04 -5.63
CA VAL A 169 17.22 35.92 -5.56
C VAL A 169 16.02 35.29 -6.28
N GLU A 170 16.25 34.61 -7.40
CA GLU A 170 15.22 33.87 -8.14
C GLU A 170 14.58 32.75 -7.30
N HIS A 171 15.38 31.96 -6.56
CA HIS A 171 14.90 30.88 -5.69
C HIS A 171 14.06 31.37 -4.51
N ARG A 172 14.29 32.60 -4.04
CA ARG A 172 13.45 33.23 -2.99
C ARG A 172 12.08 33.67 -3.51
N THR A 173 11.87 33.67 -4.82
CA THR A 173 10.59 34.02 -5.45
C THR A 173 9.62 32.86 -5.33
N ALA A 174 8.66 32.98 -4.40
CA ALA A 174 7.59 32.00 -4.27
C ALA A 174 6.68 32.01 -5.50
N ILE A 175 6.62 30.88 -6.22
CA ILE A 175 5.63 30.64 -7.28
C ILE A 175 4.41 29.99 -6.60
N PRO A 176 3.21 30.57 -6.72
CA PRO A 176 2.02 30.01 -6.07
C PRO A 176 1.57 28.71 -6.75
N GLY A 177 0.58 28.04 -6.15
CA GLY A 177 -0.06 26.84 -6.69
C GLY A 177 0.58 25.52 -6.25
N ASP A 178 -0.01 24.42 -6.70
CA ASP A 178 0.42 23.06 -6.34
C ASP A 178 1.51 22.54 -7.29
N ARG A 179 1.56 23.09 -8.51
CA ARG A 179 2.50 22.72 -9.56
C ARG A 179 2.95 23.96 -10.33
N SER A 180 4.14 23.91 -10.89
CA SER A 180 4.65 24.91 -11.83
C SER A 180 5.32 24.23 -13.02
N LYS A 181 5.27 24.89 -14.19
CA LYS A 181 6.01 24.51 -15.39
C LYS A 181 6.35 25.73 -16.23
N ASP A 182 7.23 25.55 -17.21
CA ASP A 182 7.65 26.59 -18.15
C ASP A 182 8.20 27.84 -17.44
N VAL A 183 8.86 27.64 -16.30
CA VAL A 183 9.43 28.72 -15.49
C VAL A 183 10.57 29.38 -16.27
N ARG A 184 10.49 30.69 -16.45
CA ARG A 184 11.51 31.51 -17.09
C ARG A 184 11.79 32.72 -16.22
N TYR A 185 13.07 32.96 -16.01
CA TYR A 185 13.58 34.13 -15.30
C TYR A 185 14.23 35.08 -16.29
N ASN A 186 14.10 36.36 -16.01
CA ASN A 186 14.83 37.42 -16.69
C ASN A 186 15.30 38.39 -15.63
N SER A 187 16.59 38.39 -15.38
CA SER A 187 17.24 39.11 -14.30
C SER A 187 18.12 40.22 -14.86
N ARG A 188 18.17 41.32 -14.12
CA ARG A 188 19.18 42.37 -14.24
C ARG A 188 19.82 42.52 -12.88
N HIS A 189 21.11 42.81 -12.87
CA HIS A 189 21.88 42.97 -11.65
C HIS A 189 22.62 44.31 -11.64
N GLU A 190 22.80 44.83 -10.43
CA GLU A 190 23.68 45.93 -10.09
C GLU A 190 24.67 45.41 -9.05
N VAL A 191 25.96 45.38 -9.40
CA VAL A 191 27.02 44.99 -8.46
C VAL A 191 27.20 46.10 -7.43
N LEU A 192 26.96 45.78 -6.16
CA LEU A 192 27.09 46.71 -5.04
C LEU A 192 28.49 46.68 -4.44
N SER A 193 29.10 45.50 -4.35
CA SER A 193 30.49 45.33 -3.97
C SER A 193 31.10 44.08 -4.62
N LEU A 194 32.39 44.16 -4.92
CA LEU A 194 33.18 43.09 -5.52
C LEU A 194 34.55 43.03 -4.85
N SER A 195 34.78 42.03 -4.00
CA SER A 195 36.09 41.79 -3.38
C SER A 195 36.70 40.47 -3.82
N CYS A 196 38.02 40.40 -3.79
CA CYS A 196 38.77 39.15 -3.97
C CYS A 196 39.34 38.70 -2.63
N HIS A 197 39.20 37.41 -2.32
CA HIS A 197 39.80 36.75 -1.18
C HIS A 197 40.82 35.73 -1.67
N ILE A 198 42.10 35.97 -1.39
CA ILE A 198 43.21 35.05 -1.67
C ILE A 198 43.34 34.10 -0.49
N LEU A 199 42.78 32.91 -0.63
CA LEU A 199 42.68 31.90 0.43
C LEU A 199 43.86 30.92 0.34
N PRO A 200 44.53 30.58 1.45
CA PRO A 200 45.47 29.47 1.49
C PRO A 200 44.70 28.14 1.34
N TYR A 201 45.19 27.26 0.48
CA TYR A 201 44.59 25.96 0.22
C TYR A 201 45.66 24.88 0.32
N TYR A 202 45.38 23.83 1.09
CA TYR A 202 46.23 22.66 1.18
C TYR A 202 45.73 21.57 0.25
N GLU A 203 46.68 20.90 -0.39
CA GLU A 203 46.43 19.77 -1.27
C GLU A 203 47.46 18.67 -1.00
N VAL A 204 47.00 17.43 -0.91
CA VAL A 204 47.84 16.25 -0.76
C VAL A 204 47.41 15.18 -1.76
N ASP A 205 48.38 14.62 -2.47
CA ASP A 205 48.17 13.43 -3.27
C ASP A 205 48.43 12.19 -2.41
N TYR A 206 47.65 11.15 -2.61
CA TYR A 206 47.91 9.86 -1.99
C TYR A 206 47.69 8.71 -2.98
N THR A 207 48.44 7.62 -2.79
CA THR A 207 48.36 6.44 -3.65
C THR A 207 47.77 5.26 -2.89
N TYR A 208 46.68 4.71 -3.40
CA TYR A 208 46.00 3.53 -2.84
C TYR A 208 45.82 2.50 -3.96
N ASN A 209 46.29 1.27 -3.75
CA ASN A 209 46.26 0.18 -4.75
C ASN A 209 46.80 0.58 -6.14
N GLY A 210 47.83 1.44 -6.17
CA GLY A 210 48.45 1.92 -7.42
C GLY A 210 47.68 3.03 -8.16
N GLN A 211 46.52 3.46 -7.65
CA GLN A 211 45.77 4.60 -8.17
C GLN A 211 46.04 5.85 -7.32
N ARG A 212 46.20 7.00 -8.00
CA ARG A 212 46.42 8.30 -7.37
C ARG A 212 45.09 8.99 -7.10
N TYR A 213 45.00 9.58 -5.92
CA TYR A 213 43.86 10.32 -5.40
C TYR A 213 44.35 11.66 -4.82
N THR A 214 43.43 12.61 -4.64
CA THR A 214 43.71 13.93 -4.10
C THR A 214 42.78 14.22 -2.93
N ALA A 215 43.31 14.92 -1.92
CA ALA A 215 42.51 15.56 -0.89
C ALA A 215 42.97 17.00 -0.70
N GLY A 216 42.03 17.91 -0.47
CA GLY A 216 42.31 19.32 -0.29
C GLY A 216 41.30 20.04 0.59
N ALA A 217 41.71 21.18 1.14
CA ALA A 217 40.87 22.05 1.95
C ALA A 217 41.47 23.45 2.06
N TYR A 218 40.64 24.44 2.37
CA TYR A 218 41.12 25.75 2.77
C TYR A 218 41.81 25.68 4.14
N ALA A 219 42.97 26.31 4.26
CA ALA A 219 43.77 26.33 5.49
C ALA A 219 43.43 27.53 6.40
N CYS A 220 42.24 28.11 6.24
CA CYS A 220 41.70 29.21 7.02
C CYS A 220 40.23 28.93 7.36
N GLY A 221 39.78 29.37 8.54
CA GLY A 221 38.45 29.05 9.06
C GLY A 221 38.29 27.57 9.41
N GLU A 222 37.05 27.11 9.43
CA GLU A 222 36.69 25.72 9.61
C GLU A 222 37.11 24.90 8.38
N ILE A 223 37.76 23.75 8.63
CA ILE A 223 38.36 22.92 7.59
C ILE A 223 37.30 22.02 6.97
N PHE A 224 37.02 22.22 5.68
CA PHE A 224 36.19 21.33 4.88
C PHE A 224 37.05 20.49 3.94
N ILE A 225 37.25 19.23 4.30
CA ILE A 225 38.00 18.29 3.47
C ILE A 225 37.18 17.90 2.24
N GLN A 226 37.76 18.12 1.07
CA GLN A 226 37.32 17.59 -0.21
C GLN A 226 38.30 16.49 -0.62
N THR A 227 37.79 15.37 -1.10
CA THR A 227 38.62 14.22 -1.43
C THR A 227 38.03 13.43 -2.57
N ASP A 228 38.89 13.08 -3.53
CA ASP A 228 38.65 11.97 -4.45
C ASP A 228 38.98 10.70 -3.68
N ALA A 229 37.98 9.93 -3.23
CA ALA A 229 38.22 8.76 -2.40
C ALA A 229 37.98 7.45 -3.17
N PRO A 230 38.83 6.41 -2.98
CA PRO A 230 38.57 5.09 -3.54
C PRO A 230 37.22 4.59 -3.04
N GLN A 231 36.43 4.01 -3.96
CA GLN A 231 35.21 3.31 -3.58
C GLN A 231 35.59 1.93 -3.04
N ASN A 232 34.99 1.55 -1.92
CA ASN A 232 35.14 0.25 -1.31
C ASN A 232 34.55 -0.79 -2.27
N GLU A 233 35.38 -1.72 -2.73
CA GLU A 233 34.93 -2.85 -3.56
C GLU A 233 34.02 -3.79 -2.77
N VAL A 234 34.16 -3.82 -1.45
CA VAL A 234 33.35 -4.64 -0.54
C VAL A 234 32.14 -3.84 -0.08
N ASP A 235 31.05 -3.94 -0.84
CA ASP A 235 29.74 -3.48 -0.39
C ASP A 235 29.21 -4.42 0.70
N VAL A 236 29.02 -3.90 1.92
CA VAL A 236 28.44 -4.63 3.06
C VAL A 236 27.13 -5.30 2.65
N ASN A 237 26.33 -4.67 1.79
CA ASN A 237 25.11 -5.27 1.28
C ASN A 237 25.41 -6.55 0.51
N THR A 238 26.41 -6.55 -0.36
CA THR A 238 26.77 -7.72 -1.16
C THR A 238 27.21 -8.88 -0.27
N VAL A 239 27.97 -8.62 0.79
CA VAL A 239 28.39 -9.64 1.76
C VAL A 239 27.18 -10.19 2.54
N VAL A 240 26.33 -9.30 3.08
CA VAL A 240 25.10 -9.69 3.78
C VAL A 240 24.21 -10.52 2.85
N GLU A 241 24.03 -10.11 1.59
CA GLU A 241 23.23 -10.83 0.61
C GLU A 241 23.80 -12.21 0.26
N GLN A 242 25.12 -12.32 0.15
CA GLN A 242 25.79 -13.58 -0.11
C GLN A 242 25.66 -14.53 1.08
N GLU A 243 25.88 -14.05 2.31
CA GLU A 243 25.74 -14.86 3.52
C GLU A 243 24.27 -15.26 3.78
N THR A 244 23.31 -14.38 3.49
CA THR A 244 21.87 -14.65 3.66
C THR A 244 21.22 -15.30 2.43
N SER A 245 21.97 -15.57 1.37
CA SER A 245 21.45 -16.13 0.11
C SER A 245 20.73 -17.47 0.29
N HIS A 246 21.27 -18.35 1.15
CA HIS A 246 20.67 -19.63 1.48
C HIS A 246 19.29 -19.47 2.15
N MET A 247 19.13 -18.40 2.93
CA MET A 247 17.88 -18.09 3.61
C MET A 247 16.87 -17.47 2.63
N LYS A 248 17.31 -16.59 1.71
CA LYS A 248 16.47 -16.10 0.59
C LYS A 248 15.94 -17.28 -0.25
N ALA A 249 16.79 -18.25 -0.55
CA ALA A 249 16.41 -19.46 -1.28
C ALA A 249 15.40 -20.31 -0.48
N ALA A 250 15.60 -20.48 0.83
CA ALA A 250 14.65 -21.17 1.70
C ALA A 250 13.30 -20.44 1.76
N GLN A 251 13.30 -19.10 1.87
CA GLN A 251 12.10 -18.28 1.88
C GLN A 251 11.34 -18.39 0.55
N SER A 252 12.03 -18.32 -0.58
CA SER A 252 11.44 -18.50 -1.91
C SER A 252 10.77 -19.87 -2.05
N ARG A 253 11.43 -20.95 -1.62
CA ARG A 253 10.84 -22.30 -1.62
C ARG A 253 9.60 -22.38 -0.74
N ASN A 254 9.64 -21.81 0.47
CA ASN A 254 8.49 -21.78 1.38
C ASN A 254 7.32 -21.04 0.74
N TRP A 255 7.56 -19.91 0.05
CA TRP A 255 6.52 -19.18 -0.66
C TRP A 255 5.82 -20.02 -1.73
N TRP A 256 6.57 -20.77 -2.54
CA TRP A 256 5.99 -21.67 -3.53
C TRP A 256 5.09 -22.73 -2.88
N VAL A 257 5.52 -23.32 -1.76
CA VAL A 257 4.73 -24.29 -1.00
C VAL A 257 3.43 -23.65 -0.49
N TYR A 258 3.49 -22.44 0.06
CA TYR A 258 2.30 -21.73 0.55
C TYR A 258 1.34 -21.34 -0.56
N SER A 259 1.86 -20.88 -1.71
CA SER A 259 1.02 -20.56 -2.87
C SER A 259 0.30 -21.80 -3.42
N LEU A 260 0.99 -22.94 -3.51
CA LEU A 260 0.37 -24.20 -3.94
C LEU A 260 -0.69 -24.68 -2.93
N ALA A 261 -0.41 -24.57 -1.63
CA ALA A 261 -1.37 -24.91 -0.58
C ALA A 261 -2.62 -24.03 -0.63
N LEU A 262 -2.46 -22.72 -0.88
CA LEU A 262 -3.57 -21.77 -1.04
C LEU A 262 -4.45 -22.13 -2.23
N ILE A 263 -3.83 -22.42 -3.39
CA ILE A 263 -4.56 -22.81 -4.60
C ILE A 263 -5.31 -24.13 -4.35
N GLY A 264 -4.64 -25.13 -3.77
CA GLY A 264 -5.27 -26.40 -3.43
C GLY A 264 -6.45 -26.25 -2.48
N ALA A 265 -6.32 -25.44 -1.43
CA ALA A 265 -7.42 -25.16 -0.51
C ALA A 265 -8.56 -24.40 -1.18
N GLY A 266 -8.28 -23.45 -2.06
CA GLY A 266 -9.30 -22.78 -2.87
C GLY A 266 -10.11 -23.78 -3.70
N VAL A 267 -9.44 -24.70 -4.40
CA VAL A 267 -10.12 -25.74 -5.18
C VAL A 267 -11.00 -26.62 -4.28
N VAL A 268 -10.48 -27.11 -3.15
CA VAL A 268 -11.24 -28.01 -2.28
C VAL A 268 -12.41 -27.29 -1.58
N CYS A 269 -12.21 -26.07 -1.07
CA CYS A 269 -13.25 -25.32 -0.38
C CYS A 269 -14.39 -24.87 -1.31
N PHE A 270 -14.11 -24.59 -2.58
CA PHE A 270 -15.12 -24.08 -3.52
C PHE A 270 -15.72 -25.15 -4.44
N ALA A 271 -14.94 -26.15 -4.85
CA ALA A 271 -15.41 -27.20 -5.76
C ALA A 271 -15.96 -28.43 -5.03
N LEU A 272 -15.53 -28.66 -3.79
CA LEU A 272 -15.94 -29.82 -2.99
C LEU A 272 -16.69 -29.44 -1.71
N ASP A 273 -17.02 -28.14 -1.55
CA ASP A 273 -17.80 -27.59 -0.42
C ASP A 273 -17.30 -28.04 0.97
N PHE A 274 -15.97 -28.06 1.16
CA PHE A 274 -15.33 -28.38 2.45
C PHE A 274 -14.68 -27.14 3.10
N PRO A 275 -15.47 -26.24 3.73
CA PRO A 275 -14.94 -24.99 4.31
C PRO A 275 -14.03 -25.19 5.54
N TRP A 276 -14.03 -26.37 6.16
CA TRP A 276 -13.25 -26.67 7.37
C TRP A 276 -11.73 -26.71 7.14
N LEU A 277 -11.25 -26.61 5.89
CA LEU A 277 -9.82 -26.54 5.58
C LEU A 277 -9.21 -25.14 5.73
N TRP A 278 -10.04 -24.08 5.80
CA TRP A 278 -9.55 -22.70 5.96
C TRP A 278 -8.66 -22.46 7.19
N PRO A 279 -8.94 -23.01 8.39
CA PRO A 279 -8.06 -22.91 9.54
C PRO A 279 -6.64 -23.42 9.26
N LEU A 280 -6.50 -24.50 8.48
CA LEU A 280 -5.19 -25.07 8.13
C LEU A 280 -4.40 -24.13 7.20
N VAL A 281 -5.08 -23.50 6.24
CA VAL A 281 -4.48 -22.46 5.37
C VAL A 281 -4.01 -21.26 6.18
N ILE A 282 -4.84 -20.79 7.12
CA ILE A 282 -4.50 -19.67 8.01
C ILE A 282 -3.26 -20.00 8.85
N LEU A 283 -3.18 -21.21 9.42
CA LEU A 283 -2.00 -21.66 10.16
C LEU A 283 -0.73 -21.69 9.31
N LEU A 284 -0.82 -22.13 8.04
CA LEU A 284 0.31 -22.11 7.11
C LEU A 284 0.76 -20.68 6.79
N LEU A 285 -0.16 -19.74 6.58
CA LEU A 285 0.14 -18.33 6.36
C LEU A 285 0.76 -17.66 7.59
N LEU A 286 0.34 -18.02 8.81
CA LEU A 286 0.96 -17.54 10.05
C LEU A 286 2.40 -18.02 10.17
N ARG A 287 2.65 -19.28 9.82
CA ARG A 287 4.01 -19.84 9.78
C ARG A 287 4.87 -19.14 8.74
N ALA A 288 4.32 -18.83 7.56
CA ALA A 288 5.00 -18.06 6.51
C ALA A 288 5.40 -16.66 6.97
N LYS A 289 4.47 -15.96 7.63
CA LYS A 289 4.70 -14.63 8.21
C LYS A 289 5.81 -14.66 9.25
N LYS A 290 5.72 -15.57 10.24
CA LYS A 290 6.72 -15.71 11.30
C LYS A 290 8.11 -16.06 10.75
N SER A 291 8.17 -16.91 9.72
CA SER A 291 9.44 -17.23 9.04
C SER A 291 10.04 -16.02 8.32
N THR A 292 9.21 -15.17 7.71
CA THR A 292 9.66 -13.95 7.01
C THR A 292 10.16 -12.90 8.00
N GLU A 293 9.46 -12.73 9.13
CA GLU A 293 9.89 -11.83 10.22
C GLU A 293 11.21 -12.28 10.83
N HIS A 294 11.37 -13.60 11.05
CA HIS A 294 12.62 -14.16 11.55
C HIS A 294 13.78 -13.91 10.58
N TYR A 295 13.58 -14.17 9.29
CA TYR A 295 14.57 -13.85 8.24
C TYR A 295 14.96 -12.37 8.25
N HIS A 296 13.98 -11.48 8.35
CA HIS A 296 14.25 -10.04 8.36
C HIS A 296 15.08 -9.62 9.57
N LYS A 297 14.75 -10.16 10.76
CA LYS A 297 15.52 -9.92 11.99
C LYS A 297 16.96 -10.43 11.88
N GLU A 298 17.16 -11.62 11.34
CA GLU A 298 18.51 -12.18 11.17
C GLU A 298 19.32 -11.41 10.12
N TYR A 299 18.68 -10.98 9.02
CA TYR A 299 19.29 -10.11 8.01
C TYR A 299 19.74 -8.77 8.61
N GLN A 300 18.85 -8.10 9.37
CA GLN A 300 19.17 -6.84 10.05
C GLN A 300 20.29 -7.02 11.07
N ALA A 301 20.20 -8.04 11.93
CA ALA A 301 21.23 -8.31 12.94
C ALA A 301 22.60 -8.59 12.31
N LEU A 302 22.64 -9.29 11.17
CA LEU A 302 23.89 -9.54 10.44
C LEU A 302 24.43 -8.27 9.80
N SER A 303 23.56 -7.47 9.16
CA SER A 303 23.93 -6.16 8.61
C SER A 303 24.51 -5.24 9.68
N ASP A 304 23.82 -5.11 10.82
CA ASP A 304 24.26 -4.26 11.93
C ASP A 304 25.59 -4.73 12.49
N LYS A 305 25.77 -6.05 12.65
CA LYS A 305 27.03 -6.65 13.09
C LYS A 305 28.18 -6.37 12.11
N LEU A 306 27.95 -6.52 10.81
CA LEU A 306 28.97 -6.25 9.79
C LEU A 306 29.31 -4.76 9.71
N SER A 307 28.32 -3.88 9.73
CA SER A 307 28.53 -2.43 9.78
C SER A 307 29.32 -2.00 11.03
N ALA A 308 29.00 -2.58 12.19
CA ALA A 308 29.75 -2.34 13.44
C ALA A 308 31.19 -2.83 13.35
N ASN A 309 31.43 -4.04 12.83
CA ASN A 309 32.77 -4.58 12.63
C ASN A 309 33.60 -3.71 11.66
N VAL A 310 33.00 -3.21 10.58
CA VAL A 310 33.68 -2.30 9.64
C VAL A 310 34.01 -0.98 10.32
N ALA A 311 33.09 -0.40 11.08
CA ALA A 311 33.33 0.84 11.83
C ALA A 311 34.45 0.66 12.88
N GLU A 312 34.47 -0.45 13.61
CA GLU A 312 35.53 -0.78 14.57
C GLU A 312 36.88 -0.96 13.87
N SER A 313 36.89 -1.66 12.72
CA SER A 313 38.11 -1.86 11.93
C SER A 313 38.64 -0.53 11.37
N LYS A 314 37.76 0.37 10.89
CA LYS A 314 38.12 1.72 10.45
C LYS A 314 38.69 2.55 11.59
N LYS A 315 38.07 2.47 12.77
CA LYS A 315 38.57 3.14 13.98
C LYS A 315 39.98 2.65 14.35
N ALA A 316 40.20 1.34 14.33
CA ALA A 316 41.50 0.75 14.63
C ALA A 316 42.57 1.15 13.59
N ALA A 317 42.24 1.09 12.30
CA ALA A 317 43.12 1.54 11.22
C ALA A 317 43.47 3.03 11.36
N LEU A 318 42.47 3.88 11.62
CA LEU A 318 42.65 5.30 11.87
C LEU A 318 43.58 5.54 13.08
N GLN A 319 43.35 4.87 14.21
CA GLN A 319 44.21 5.02 15.39
C GLN A 319 45.66 4.62 15.11
N SER A 320 45.87 3.56 14.32
CA SER A 320 47.21 3.15 13.89
C SER A 320 47.86 4.18 12.97
N ALA A 321 47.11 4.69 11.99
CA ALA A 321 47.59 5.74 11.07
C ALA A 321 47.96 7.02 11.83
N LEU A 322 47.09 7.52 12.71
CA LEU A 322 47.35 8.69 13.53
C LEU A 322 48.62 8.52 14.38
N ALA A 323 48.79 7.35 15.01
CA ALA A 323 49.99 7.05 15.80
C ALA A 323 51.26 7.01 14.94
N ARG A 324 51.21 6.45 13.72
CA ARG A 324 52.36 6.41 12.78
C ARG A 324 52.81 7.82 12.36
N HIS A 325 51.87 8.76 12.23
CA HIS A 325 52.17 10.15 11.93
C HIS A 325 52.49 11.00 13.18
N GLY A 326 52.42 10.44 14.38
CA GLY A 326 52.65 11.16 15.63
C GLY A 326 51.53 12.13 16.02
N PHE A 327 50.32 11.95 15.46
CA PHE A 327 49.15 12.78 15.76
C PHE A 327 48.45 12.33 17.04
N ALA A 328 47.71 13.26 17.65
CA ALA A 328 46.87 12.95 18.81
C ALA A 328 45.83 11.87 18.45
N PRO A 329 45.55 10.92 19.36
CA PRO A 329 44.61 9.84 19.11
C PRO A 329 43.20 10.38 18.84
N PHE A 330 42.42 9.61 18.10
CA PHE A 330 41.01 9.91 17.84
C PHE A 330 40.17 9.55 19.08
N GLU A 331 39.60 10.56 19.76
CA GLU A 331 38.82 10.38 20.99
C GLU A 331 37.34 10.08 20.73
N GLY A 332 36.82 10.38 19.54
CA GLY A 332 35.49 9.97 19.06
C GLY A 332 34.28 10.52 19.82
N SER A 333 34.46 11.28 20.91
CA SER A 333 33.37 11.80 21.74
C SER A 333 33.26 13.33 21.78
N SER A 334 34.13 14.07 21.09
CA SER A 334 33.99 15.52 20.97
C SER A 334 33.02 15.86 19.84
N GLU A 335 32.20 16.90 20.04
CA GLU A 335 31.28 17.42 19.00
C GLU A 335 32.04 17.78 17.70
N GLU A 336 33.33 18.12 17.79
CA GLU A 336 34.20 18.43 16.65
C GLU A 336 34.63 17.19 15.86
N ASP A 337 34.97 16.08 16.54
CA ASP A 337 35.55 14.92 15.87
C ASP A 337 34.49 13.97 15.33
N GLY A 338 33.23 14.01 15.78
CA GLY A 338 32.06 13.21 15.31
C GLY A 338 32.27 11.69 15.23
N ASP A 339 31.28 10.88 15.62
CA ASP A 339 31.42 9.43 15.49
C ASP A 339 31.75 9.01 14.04
N ILE A 340 32.60 7.99 13.87
CA ILE A 340 32.75 7.32 12.57
C ILE A 340 31.35 6.79 12.25
N PRO A 341 30.68 7.32 11.22
CA PRO A 341 29.30 6.96 10.97
C PRO A 341 29.24 5.46 10.75
N GLN A 342 28.26 4.82 11.38
CA GLN A 342 27.96 3.45 11.05
C GLN A 342 27.72 3.39 9.55
N VAL A 343 28.40 2.47 8.87
CA VAL A 343 28.20 2.24 7.43
C VAL A 343 26.70 2.13 7.22
N GLU A 344 26.14 2.99 6.34
CA GLU A 344 24.70 3.04 6.07
C GLU A 344 24.16 1.63 6.05
N GLY A 345 23.34 1.32 7.07
CA GLY A 345 22.81 -0.03 7.25
C GLY A 345 22.12 -0.45 5.96
N ALA A 346 22.17 -1.76 5.67
CA ALA A 346 21.61 -2.27 4.44
C ALA A 346 20.19 -1.73 4.25
N LYS A 347 19.91 -1.14 3.07
CA LYS A 347 18.57 -0.63 2.78
C LYS A 347 17.57 -1.74 3.11
N PRO A 348 16.52 -1.44 3.90
CA PRO A 348 15.58 -2.46 4.31
C PRO A 348 15.08 -3.14 3.04
N LEU A 349 15.21 -4.47 2.97
CA LEU A 349 14.78 -5.24 1.81
C LEU A 349 13.37 -4.78 1.45
N ASN A 350 13.16 -4.36 0.19
CA ASN A 350 11.86 -3.91 -0.30
C ASN A 350 10.80 -4.87 0.21
N PRO A 351 9.86 -4.40 1.04
CA PRO A 351 9.28 -5.29 1.99
C PRO A 351 8.26 -6.15 1.25
N ILE A 352 8.60 -7.43 1.13
CA ILE A 352 7.72 -8.50 0.65
C ILE A 352 6.39 -8.46 1.45
N THR A 353 6.37 -7.80 2.61
CA THR A 353 5.19 -7.50 3.45
C THR A 353 4.01 -6.97 2.65
N GLY A 354 4.21 -6.11 1.64
CA GLY A 354 3.09 -5.60 0.84
C GLY A 354 2.32 -6.72 0.13
N ARG A 355 3.05 -7.69 -0.45
CA ARG A 355 2.47 -8.87 -1.11
C ARG A 355 1.90 -9.86 -0.10
N VAL A 356 2.55 -10.04 1.05
CA VAL A 356 2.06 -10.92 2.13
C VAL A 356 0.71 -10.43 2.64
N THR A 357 0.60 -9.14 2.95
CA THR A 357 -0.62 -8.53 3.47
C THR A 357 -1.76 -8.65 2.47
N LEU A 358 -1.49 -8.42 1.17
CA LEU A 358 -2.49 -8.60 0.13
C LEU A 358 -3.01 -10.05 0.04
N CYS A 359 -2.10 -11.04 0.05
CA CYS A 359 -2.50 -12.45 0.04
C CYS A 359 -3.32 -12.83 1.29
N TRP A 360 -2.97 -12.28 2.45
CA TRP A 360 -3.72 -12.47 3.69
C TRP A 360 -5.16 -11.96 3.60
N VAL A 361 -5.33 -10.72 3.14
CA VAL A 361 -6.65 -10.10 2.97
C VAL A 361 -7.50 -10.92 1.98
N LEU A 362 -6.91 -11.33 0.86
CA LEU A 362 -7.61 -12.16 -0.14
C LEU A 362 -8.03 -13.52 0.43
N THR A 363 -7.17 -14.17 1.21
CA THR A 363 -7.48 -15.48 1.83
C THR A 363 -8.65 -15.36 2.80
N ILE A 364 -8.66 -14.33 3.65
CA ILE A 364 -9.75 -14.09 4.61
C ILE A 364 -11.07 -13.83 3.86
N LEU A 365 -11.05 -13.00 2.82
CA LEU A 365 -12.23 -12.73 2.02
C LEU A 365 -12.78 -14.00 1.35
N LEU A 366 -11.91 -14.85 0.80
CA LEU A 366 -12.33 -16.11 0.20
C LEU A 366 -12.91 -17.08 1.24
N ALA A 367 -12.34 -17.13 2.44
CA ALA A 367 -12.89 -17.94 3.53
C ALA A 367 -14.30 -17.49 3.94
N ILE A 368 -14.51 -16.17 4.06
CA ILE A 368 -15.82 -15.60 4.37
C ILE A 368 -16.84 -15.95 3.29
N VAL A 369 -16.50 -15.77 2.01
CA VAL A 369 -17.40 -16.09 0.89
C VAL A 369 -17.76 -17.59 0.86
N SER A 370 -16.79 -18.47 1.11
CA SER A 370 -17.02 -19.93 1.17
C SER A 370 -17.95 -20.32 2.32
N LEU A 371 -17.82 -19.69 3.49
CA LEU A 371 -18.74 -19.91 4.62
C LEU A 371 -20.15 -19.42 4.31
N PHE A 372 -20.30 -18.25 3.68
CA PHE A 372 -21.62 -17.75 3.27
C PHE A 372 -22.30 -18.65 2.24
N LYS A 373 -21.55 -19.20 1.27
CA LYS A 373 -22.09 -20.17 0.29
C LYS A 373 -22.57 -21.45 1.00
N THR A 374 -21.78 -21.98 1.93
CA THR A 374 -22.16 -23.19 2.67
C THR A 374 -23.40 -22.93 3.53
N TYR A 375 -23.47 -21.76 4.17
CA TYR A 375 -24.62 -21.34 4.94
C TYR A 375 -25.89 -21.19 4.09
N SER A 376 -25.79 -20.59 2.89
CA SER A 376 -26.96 -20.46 2.00
C SER A 376 -27.47 -21.81 1.50
N VAL A 377 -26.57 -22.76 1.21
CA VAL A 377 -26.96 -24.12 0.82
C VAL A 377 -27.64 -24.85 1.99
N TYR A 378 -27.08 -24.73 3.20
CA TYR A 378 -27.69 -25.29 4.40
C TYR A 378 -29.08 -24.70 4.66
N GLN A 379 -29.22 -23.38 4.54
CA GLN A 379 -30.50 -22.69 4.72
C GLN A 379 -31.54 -23.13 3.67
N GLY A 380 -31.15 -23.28 2.40
CA GLY A 380 -32.03 -23.79 1.36
C GLY A 380 -32.46 -25.25 1.58
N TYR A 381 -31.62 -26.07 2.21
CA TYR A 381 -31.95 -27.45 2.55
C TYR A 381 -32.97 -27.55 3.71
N VAL A 382 -32.77 -26.75 4.76
CA VAL A 382 -33.66 -26.73 5.93
C VAL A 382 -35.05 -26.17 5.57
N HIS A 383 -35.11 -25.21 4.64
CA HIS A 383 -36.36 -24.56 4.21
C HIS A 383 -36.91 -25.15 2.89
N SER A 384 -36.86 -26.47 2.75
CA SER A 384 -37.32 -27.15 1.54
C SER A 384 -38.65 -27.86 1.75
N ALA A 385 -39.55 -27.77 0.76
CA ALA A 385 -40.81 -28.52 0.76
C ALA A 385 -40.62 -30.05 0.80
N SER A 386 -39.45 -30.58 0.40
CA SER A 386 -39.18 -32.02 0.48
C SER A 386 -39.07 -32.55 1.91
N ARG A 387 -39.03 -31.65 2.91
CA ARG A 387 -38.95 -31.96 4.34
C ARG A 387 -40.32 -31.95 5.02
N VAL A 388 -41.37 -31.66 4.24
CA VAL A 388 -42.76 -31.62 4.68
C VAL A 388 -43.56 -32.62 3.86
N SER A 389 -44.16 -33.58 4.54
CA SER A 389 -45.09 -34.54 3.93
C SER A 389 -46.51 -34.09 4.22
N VAL A 390 -47.37 -34.13 3.22
CA VAL A 390 -48.82 -33.91 3.37
C VAL A 390 -49.49 -35.10 2.72
N GLU A 391 -50.41 -35.75 3.42
CA GLU A 391 -51.19 -36.88 2.94
C GLU A 391 -52.66 -36.68 3.29
N VAL A 392 -53.58 -36.99 2.37
CA VAL A 392 -55.01 -37.06 2.68
C VAL A 392 -55.27 -38.43 3.31
N VAL A 393 -55.66 -38.46 4.58
CA VAL A 393 -55.83 -39.72 5.34
C VAL A 393 -57.28 -40.13 5.54
N ASP A 394 -58.22 -39.19 5.36
CA ASP A 394 -59.65 -39.46 5.47
C ASP A 394 -60.47 -38.42 4.68
N MET A 395 -61.68 -38.81 4.27
CA MET A 395 -62.67 -37.95 3.63
C MET A 395 -64.06 -38.23 4.21
N VAL A 396 -64.70 -37.19 4.74
CA VAL A 396 -66.04 -37.29 5.34
C VAL A 396 -67.02 -36.38 4.61
N SER A 397 -68.05 -36.98 4.02
CA SER A 397 -69.16 -36.26 3.38
C SER A 397 -70.35 -36.13 4.35
N SER A 398 -70.89 -34.93 4.52
CA SER A 398 -72.05 -34.67 5.39
C SER A 398 -73.02 -33.65 4.81
N TYR A 399 -74.27 -33.66 5.28
CA TYR A 399 -75.31 -32.70 4.87
C TYR A 399 -75.95 -32.08 6.11
N ASP A 400 -75.91 -30.76 6.21
CA ASP A 400 -76.59 -29.99 7.26
C ASP A 400 -77.81 -29.28 6.66
N PRO A 401 -79.04 -29.73 6.97
CA PRO A 401 -80.26 -29.08 6.48
C PRO A 401 -80.44 -27.65 7.03
N ASP A 402 -79.80 -27.29 8.14
CA ASP A 402 -80.01 -26.04 8.86
C ASP A 402 -78.90 -24.98 8.62
N ALA A 403 -77.79 -25.35 7.97
CA ALA A 403 -76.62 -24.50 7.78
C ALA A 403 -76.81 -23.28 6.85
N SER A 404 -77.85 -23.27 6.02
CA SER A 404 -78.06 -22.21 5.02
C SER A 404 -79.43 -21.54 5.19
N PRO A 405 -79.52 -20.20 5.17
CA PRO A 405 -80.80 -19.49 5.16
C PRO A 405 -81.55 -19.63 3.83
N TYR A 406 -80.97 -20.29 2.82
CA TYR A 406 -81.59 -20.61 1.54
C TYR A 406 -82.01 -22.09 1.51
N ILE A 407 -83.17 -22.36 0.92
CA ILE A 407 -84.14 -23.47 1.14
C ILE A 407 -83.61 -24.93 1.09
N ASN A 408 -82.33 -25.21 0.83
CA ASN A 408 -81.82 -26.57 0.55
C ASN A 408 -80.63 -27.03 1.42
N GLY A 409 -80.44 -26.48 2.64
CA GLY A 409 -79.33 -26.87 3.51
C GLY A 409 -77.95 -26.59 2.89
N CYS A 410 -76.92 -27.30 3.35
CA CYS A 410 -75.57 -27.26 2.79
C CYS A 410 -74.92 -28.65 2.83
N TYR A 411 -74.24 -29.00 1.75
CA TYR A 411 -73.42 -30.21 1.66
C TYR A 411 -71.98 -29.85 2.01
N TYR A 412 -71.29 -30.78 2.67
CA TYR A 412 -69.91 -30.65 3.11
C TYR A 412 -69.09 -31.85 2.68
N VAL A 413 -67.87 -31.59 2.22
CA VAL A 413 -66.82 -32.61 2.10
C VAL A 413 -65.65 -32.13 2.95
N GLU A 414 -65.34 -32.88 3.99
CA GLU A 414 -64.21 -32.66 4.88
C GLU A 414 -63.04 -33.56 4.44
N LEU A 415 -61.90 -32.95 4.12
CA LEU A 415 -60.65 -33.65 3.82
C LEU A 415 -59.72 -33.53 5.02
N HIS A 416 -59.26 -34.66 5.54
CA HIS A 416 -58.36 -34.72 6.68
C HIS A 416 -56.93 -34.94 6.17
N TYR A 417 -56.06 -33.99 6.44
CA TYR A 417 -54.66 -34.04 6.04
C TYR A 417 -53.79 -34.41 7.23
N GLN A 418 -52.95 -35.43 7.08
CA GLN A 418 -51.82 -35.68 7.97
C GLN A 418 -50.62 -34.91 7.44
N ILE A 419 -50.01 -34.10 8.29
CA ILE A 419 -48.85 -33.28 7.95
C ILE A 419 -47.72 -33.62 8.89
N GLU A 420 -46.59 -34.00 8.30
CA GLU A 420 -45.36 -34.33 8.99
C GLU A 420 -44.24 -33.39 8.52
N THR A 421 -43.38 -32.96 9.43
CA THR A 421 -42.13 -32.25 9.13
C THR A 421 -40.97 -32.99 9.78
N ASP A 422 -39.84 -33.13 9.08
CA ASP A 422 -38.59 -33.70 9.64
C ASP A 422 -37.50 -32.63 9.84
N THR A 423 -37.93 -31.38 9.94
CA THR A 423 -37.07 -30.19 10.12
C THR A 423 -37.75 -29.16 11.01
N LEU A 424 -37.85 -27.91 10.56
CA LEU A 424 -38.41 -26.81 11.33
C LEU A 424 -39.93 -26.89 11.39
N GLY A 425 -40.47 -26.23 12.40
CA GLY A 425 -41.90 -26.06 12.51
C GLY A 425 -42.49 -25.23 11.36
N VAL A 426 -43.74 -25.53 11.02
CA VAL A 426 -44.47 -24.90 9.93
C VAL A 426 -45.58 -24.02 10.52
N GLU A 427 -45.56 -22.72 10.23
CA GLU A 427 -46.58 -21.76 10.69
C GLU A 427 -47.72 -21.63 9.68
N TYR A 428 -47.38 -21.69 8.39
CA TYR A 428 -48.32 -21.50 7.29
C TYR A 428 -47.93 -22.35 6.08
N MET A 429 -48.93 -22.89 5.39
CA MET A 429 -48.73 -23.69 4.18
C MET A 429 -49.86 -23.46 3.17
N ASP A 430 -49.52 -23.29 1.90
CA ASP A 430 -50.46 -23.31 0.78
C ASP A 430 -50.12 -24.50 -0.12
N PHE A 431 -51.12 -25.33 -0.42
CA PHE A 431 -50.95 -26.48 -1.29
C PHE A 431 -52.20 -26.75 -2.11
N LYS A 432 -52.01 -27.47 -3.21
CA LYS A 432 -53.08 -27.99 -4.06
C LYS A 432 -53.18 -29.49 -3.87
N VAL A 433 -54.40 -29.99 -3.83
CA VAL A 433 -54.72 -31.41 -3.82
C VAL A 433 -55.40 -31.71 -5.15
N HIS A 434 -54.72 -32.43 -6.02
CA HIS A 434 -55.29 -32.96 -7.25
C HIS A 434 -56.00 -34.26 -6.89
N VAL A 435 -57.30 -34.32 -7.16
CA VAL A 435 -58.13 -35.50 -6.87
C VAL A 435 -58.40 -36.24 -8.17
N GLU A 436 -58.11 -37.53 -8.18
CA GLU A 436 -58.29 -38.43 -9.31
C GLU A 436 -59.23 -39.57 -8.92
N ASP A 437 -59.97 -40.10 -9.90
CA ASP A 437 -60.77 -41.33 -9.73
C ASP A 437 -59.90 -42.60 -9.83
N ASP A 438 -60.52 -43.77 -9.60
CA ASP A 438 -59.89 -45.10 -9.67
C ASP A 438 -59.31 -45.44 -11.04
N ASP A 439 -59.83 -44.81 -12.09
CA ASP A 439 -59.33 -44.87 -13.47
C ASP A 439 -58.16 -43.88 -13.73
N GLY A 440 -57.81 -43.04 -12.75
CA GLY A 440 -56.73 -42.04 -12.81
C GLY A 440 -57.11 -40.76 -13.56
N ASN A 441 -58.41 -40.49 -13.76
CA ASN A 441 -58.87 -39.23 -14.35
C ASN A 441 -58.98 -38.14 -13.28
N GLU A 442 -58.42 -36.96 -13.57
CA GLU A 442 -58.54 -35.81 -12.68
C GLU A 442 -60.01 -35.36 -12.56
N LEU A 443 -60.54 -35.47 -11.34
CA LEU A 443 -61.86 -34.97 -10.98
C LEU A 443 -61.85 -33.45 -10.79
N GLY A 444 -60.75 -32.94 -10.21
CA GLY A 444 -60.49 -31.52 -10.01
C GLY A 444 -59.45 -31.25 -8.92
N THR A 445 -59.21 -29.97 -8.63
CA THR A 445 -58.20 -29.52 -7.67
C THR A 445 -58.82 -28.79 -6.49
N VAL A 446 -58.42 -29.15 -5.27
CA VAL A 446 -58.71 -28.40 -4.05
C VAL A 446 -57.50 -27.55 -3.70
N ARG A 447 -57.68 -26.25 -3.50
CA ARG A 447 -56.64 -25.40 -2.90
C ARG A 447 -56.90 -25.27 -1.41
N SER A 448 -55.91 -25.64 -0.62
CA SER A 448 -55.96 -25.58 0.83
C SER A 448 -54.88 -24.62 1.32
N THR A 449 -55.28 -23.71 2.21
CA THR A 449 -54.37 -22.80 2.89
C THR A 449 -54.52 -23.02 4.38
N LEU A 450 -53.42 -23.44 5.01
CA LEU A 450 -53.34 -23.69 6.44
C LEU A 450 -52.59 -22.53 7.09
N SER A 451 -53.22 -21.92 8.09
CA SER A 451 -52.64 -20.79 8.85
C SER A 451 -52.62 -21.15 10.32
N TYR A 452 -51.61 -20.65 11.05
CA TYR A 452 -51.45 -20.89 12.49
C TYR A 452 -51.28 -22.38 12.81
N MET A 453 -50.53 -23.08 11.95
CA MET A 453 -50.06 -24.41 12.29
C MET A 453 -49.04 -24.26 13.43
N GLU A 454 -49.26 -24.94 14.54
CA GLU A 454 -48.28 -25.10 15.63
C GLU A 454 -47.62 -26.48 15.47
N LEU A 455 -47.06 -26.74 14.28
CA LEU A 455 -46.35 -27.97 14.01
C LEU A 455 -44.90 -27.79 14.45
N GLU A 456 -44.49 -28.42 15.55
CA GLU A 456 -43.11 -28.36 16.06
C GLU A 456 -42.14 -29.18 15.18
N GLU A 457 -40.82 -29.03 15.40
CA GLU A 457 -39.78 -29.85 14.74
C GLU A 457 -40.01 -31.35 14.98
N ASP A 458 -39.85 -32.16 13.93
CA ASP A 458 -40.19 -33.60 13.92
C ASP A 458 -41.66 -33.91 14.30
N GLY A 459 -42.55 -32.92 14.13
CA GLY A 459 -43.95 -33.00 14.53
C GLY A 459 -44.86 -33.62 13.47
N GLU A 460 -46.00 -34.12 13.95
CA GLU A 460 -47.11 -34.64 13.15
C GLU A 460 -48.42 -34.00 13.62
N THR A 461 -49.28 -33.58 12.68
CA THR A 461 -50.60 -33.06 13.00
C THR A 461 -51.65 -33.47 11.96
N THR A 462 -52.91 -33.55 12.38
CA THR A 462 -54.04 -33.77 11.47
C THR A 462 -54.89 -32.52 11.39
N ILE A 463 -55.09 -32.01 10.17
CA ILE A 463 -55.86 -30.78 9.92
C ILE A 463 -56.97 -31.07 8.92
N THR A 464 -58.17 -30.58 9.20
CA THR A 464 -59.33 -30.74 8.32
C THR A 464 -59.55 -29.47 7.49
N SER A 465 -59.71 -29.62 6.18
CA SER A 465 -60.29 -28.58 5.30
C SER A 465 -61.68 -28.99 4.87
N MET A 466 -62.56 -28.00 4.73
CA MET A 466 -63.97 -28.24 4.47
C MET A 466 -64.40 -27.51 3.20
N LEU A 467 -64.81 -28.30 2.21
CA LEU A 467 -65.53 -27.81 1.04
C LEU A 467 -67.01 -27.77 1.36
N LYS A 468 -67.70 -26.71 0.91
CA LYS A 468 -69.13 -26.58 1.10
C LYS A 468 -69.82 -26.10 -0.16
N GLU A 469 -70.99 -26.67 -0.44
CA GLU A 469 -71.78 -26.33 -1.62
C GLU A 469 -73.27 -26.39 -1.27
N ASN A 470 -74.04 -25.40 -1.74
CA ASN A 470 -75.48 -25.32 -1.50
C ASN A 470 -76.30 -25.68 -2.75
N GLN A 471 -75.63 -25.83 -3.90
CA GLN A 471 -76.20 -26.27 -5.17
C GLN A 471 -75.25 -27.28 -5.85
N PRO A 472 -75.05 -28.47 -5.25
CA PRO A 472 -74.10 -29.45 -5.75
C PRO A 472 -74.34 -29.78 -7.23
N GLU A 473 -75.59 -29.78 -7.68
CA GLU A 473 -75.96 -30.04 -9.08
C GLU A 473 -75.35 -29.08 -10.11
N LYS A 474 -74.80 -27.94 -9.66
CA LYS A 474 -74.10 -26.96 -10.51
C LYS A 474 -72.58 -27.07 -10.46
N ASN A 475 -72.05 -27.86 -9.53
CA ASN A 475 -70.63 -28.04 -9.29
C ASN A 475 -70.29 -29.51 -9.47
N GLU A 476 -69.91 -29.87 -10.71
CA GLU A 476 -69.63 -31.26 -11.10
C GLU A 476 -68.53 -31.88 -10.25
N PHE A 477 -67.45 -31.14 -9.98
CA PHE A 477 -66.35 -31.59 -9.13
C PHE A 477 -66.83 -31.90 -7.71
N PHE A 478 -67.52 -30.96 -7.07
CA PHE A 478 -68.04 -31.17 -5.72
C PHE A 478 -69.00 -32.37 -5.66
N THR A 479 -69.89 -32.51 -6.65
CA THR A 479 -70.83 -33.64 -6.71
C THR A 479 -70.13 -34.97 -6.84
N LYS A 480 -69.08 -35.07 -7.69
CA LYS A 480 -68.30 -36.31 -7.82
C LYS A 480 -67.57 -36.62 -6.52
N LEU A 481 -66.91 -35.63 -5.94
CA LEU A 481 -66.18 -35.79 -4.68
C LEU A 481 -67.11 -36.19 -3.52
N TYR A 482 -68.29 -35.58 -3.40
CA TYR A 482 -69.25 -35.86 -2.33
C TYR A 482 -69.81 -37.30 -2.37
N ASN A 483 -69.98 -37.86 -3.58
CA ASN A 483 -70.56 -39.18 -3.78
C ASN A 483 -69.52 -40.31 -3.93
N ALA A 484 -68.23 -39.99 -3.97
CA ALA A 484 -67.16 -40.97 -4.06
C ALA A 484 -66.85 -41.55 -2.67
N ASP A 485 -66.51 -42.85 -2.63
CA ASP A 485 -65.88 -43.43 -1.45
C ASP A 485 -64.38 -43.06 -1.44
N PHE A 486 -63.80 -42.82 -0.26
CA PHE A 486 -62.39 -42.42 -0.13
C PHE A 486 -61.42 -43.42 -0.78
N GLU A 487 -61.74 -44.72 -0.74
CA GLU A 487 -60.93 -45.80 -1.32
C GLU A 487 -60.90 -45.76 -2.87
N ASP A 488 -61.86 -45.09 -3.51
CA ASP A 488 -61.97 -44.95 -4.96
C ASP A 488 -61.23 -43.71 -5.49
N LEU A 489 -60.53 -42.97 -4.64
CA LEU A 489 -59.86 -41.72 -4.98
C LEU A 489 -58.34 -41.82 -4.76
N SER A 490 -57.57 -41.17 -5.64
CA SER A 490 -56.16 -40.86 -5.40
C SER A 490 -55.93 -39.37 -5.26
N PHE A 491 -55.01 -39.00 -4.37
CA PHE A 491 -54.69 -37.62 -4.04
C PHE A 491 -53.22 -37.33 -4.31
N THR A 492 -52.95 -36.35 -5.17
CA THR A 492 -51.60 -35.84 -5.41
C THR A 492 -51.47 -34.43 -4.85
N ILE A 493 -50.48 -34.21 -3.98
CA ILE A 493 -50.31 -32.93 -3.28
C ILE A 493 -49.14 -32.15 -3.88
N GLU A 494 -49.41 -30.89 -4.22
CA GLU A 494 -48.44 -29.92 -4.73
C GLU A 494 -48.33 -28.77 -3.72
N ILE A 495 -47.23 -28.72 -2.97
CA ILE A 495 -46.94 -27.63 -2.04
C ILE A 495 -46.58 -26.38 -2.84
N GLY A 496 -47.39 -25.33 -2.69
CA GLY A 496 -47.18 -24.03 -3.32
C GLY A 496 -46.22 -23.16 -2.51
N SER A 497 -46.45 -23.04 -1.20
CA SER A 497 -45.55 -22.31 -0.30
C SER A 497 -45.61 -22.78 1.14
N ILE A 498 -44.52 -22.55 1.88
CA ILE A 498 -44.40 -22.84 3.31
C ILE A 498 -43.77 -21.61 3.98
N LYS A 499 -44.35 -21.17 5.09
CA LYS A 499 -43.68 -20.26 6.03
C LYS A 499 -43.28 -21.06 7.27
N PHE A 500 -41.99 -21.08 7.54
CA PHE A 500 -41.44 -21.78 8.70
C PHE A 500 -41.47 -20.88 9.95
N GLU A 501 -41.41 -21.47 11.13
CA GLU A 501 -41.49 -20.74 12.42
C GLU A 501 -40.40 -19.68 12.62
N ASP A 502 -39.23 -19.83 11.98
CA ASP A 502 -38.15 -18.84 12.03
C ASP A 502 -38.38 -17.63 11.10
N GLY A 503 -39.49 -17.63 10.35
CA GLY A 503 -39.93 -16.55 9.48
C GLY A 503 -39.47 -16.67 8.03
N GLU A 504 -38.69 -17.70 7.67
CA GLU A 504 -38.28 -17.96 6.29
C GLU A 504 -39.43 -18.53 5.45
N TYR A 505 -39.35 -18.33 4.13
CA TYR A 505 -40.44 -18.62 3.20
C TYR A 505 -39.95 -19.46 2.02
N TYR A 506 -40.51 -20.66 1.88
CA TYR A 506 -40.42 -21.45 0.66
C TYR A 506 -41.56 -21.06 -0.28
N ASN A 507 -41.23 -20.84 -1.55
CA ASN A 507 -42.19 -20.65 -2.63
C ASN A 507 -41.76 -21.50 -3.83
N ASN A 508 -42.67 -22.35 -4.33
CA ASN A 508 -42.40 -23.21 -5.47
C ASN A 508 -42.04 -22.40 -6.73
N GLU A 509 -42.56 -21.16 -6.87
CA GLU A 509 -42.19 -20.26 -7.99
C GLU A 509 -40.77 -19.67 -7.89
N ASP A 510 -40.15 -19.74 -6.70
CA ASP A 510 -38.78 -19.26 -6.46
C ASP A 510 -37.77 -20.41 -6.35
N TYR A 511 -38.19 -21.68 -6.27
CA TYR A 511 -37.27 -22.82 -6.21
C TYR A 511 -36.49 -23.01 -7.53
N ASP A 512 -37.12 -22.70 -8.66
CA ASP A 512 -36.49 -22.53 -9.99
C ASP A 512 -35.73 -21.18 -10.12
N LYS A 513 -35.39 -20.53 -9.00
CA LYS A 513 -34.48 -19.38 -8.94
C LYS A 513 -33.29 -19.59 -8.00
N PHE A 514 -33.08 -20.79 -7.45
CA PHE A 514 -31.96 -21.08 -6.53
C PHE A 514 -31.10 -22.31 -6.87
N ASN A 515 -31.40 -23.05 -7.93
CA ASN A 515 -30.58 -24.16 -8.44
C ASN A 515 -29.91 -23.78 -9.75
#